data_AF-A0A7V9PSF3-F1
#
_entry.id   AF-A0A7V9PSF3-F1
#
_cell.length_a   1.000
_cell.length_b   1.000
_cell.length_c   1.000
_cell.angle_alpha   90.00
_cell.angle_beta   90.00
_cell.angle_gamma   90.00
#
_symmetry.space_group_name_H-M   'P 1'
#
loop_
_entity.id
_entity.type
_entity.pdbx_description
1 polymer ?
#
loop_
_entity_poly.entity_id
_entity_poly.type
_entity_poly.pdbx_seq_one_letter_code
_entity_poly.pdbx_strand_id
1 'polypeptide(L)'
;MRGSPPRRRAVAAVMPWASEALEQYLVEVRPRYGAAAHPALWLTERGGRISTRQVDDRFALWRTTAGLPCELSVHSLRHSHVSHLIETGVDPLFVQ
;
A
#
# COMPACT_ATOMS: atom_id res chain seq x y z
N MET A 1 -2.97 29.01 -5.98
CA MET A 1 -4.13 28.52 -5.20
C MET A 1 -3.63 27.47 -4.20
N ARG A 2 -3.79 27.68 -2.89
CA ARG A 2 -3.56 26.61 -1.89
C ARG A 2 -4.76 25.68 -1.93
N GLY A 3 -4.52 24.39 -2.16
CA GLY A 3 -5.57 23.37 -2.15
C GLY A 3 -6.24 23.28 -0.77
N SER A 4 -7.48 22.80 -0.77
CA SER A 4 -8.26 22.55 0.46
C SER A 4 -7.52 21.60 1.41
N PRO A 5 -7.72 21.72 2.73
CA PRO A 5 -7.11 20.84 3.71
C PRO A 5 -7.47 19.36 3.45
N PRO A 6 -6.58 18.41 3.78
CA PRO A 6 -6.80 17.00 3.52
C PRO A 6 -8.09 16.53 4.20
N ARG A 7 -9.04 15.99 3.41
CA ARG A 7 -10.24 15.37 3.96
C ARG A 7 -9.92 13.95 4.37
N ARG A 8 -10.32 13.58 5.59
CA ARG A 8 -10.30 12.19 6.04
C ARG A 8 -11.21 11.38 5.10
N ARG A 9 -10.67 10.35 4.45
CA ARG A 9 -11.42 9.45 3.60
C ARG A 9 -11.33 8.05 4.16
N ALA A 10 -12.45 7.33 4.14
CA ALA A 10 -12.43 5.89 4.35
C ALA A 10 -11.92 5.25 3.05
N VAL A 11 -11.06 4.25 3.19
CA VAL A 11 -10.66 3.35 2.11
C VAL A 11 -11.15 1.98 2.54
N ALA A 12 -12.05 1.35 1.78
CA ALA A 12 -12.51 0.01 2.18
C ALA A 12 -11.41 -1.01 1.92
N ALA A 13 -11.21 -1.90 2.89
CA ALA A 13 -10.46 -3.12 2.70
C ALA A 13 -11.34 -4.10 1.92
N VAL A 14 -11.28 -4.01 0.60
CA VAL A 14 -12.07 -4.85 -0.32
C VAL A 14 -11.57 -6.30 -0.41
N MET A 15 -10.37 -6.57 0.10
CA MET A 15 -9.82 -7.92 0.23
C MET A 15 -9.79 -8.31 1.72
N PRO A 16 -10.48 -9.38 2.15
CA PRO A 16 -10.52 -9.78 3.57
C PRO A 16 -9.14 -10.01 4.19
N TRP A 17 -8.23 -10.61 3.43
CA TRP A 17 -6.86 -10.87 3.87
C TRP A 17 -6.03 -9.59 4.07
N ALA A 18 -6.44 -8.43 3.54
CA ALA A 18 -5.68 -7.19 3.68
C ALA A 18 -5.70 -6.67 5.12
N SER A 19 -6.83 -6.79 5.82
CA SER A 19 -6.91 -6.45 7.24
C SER A 19 -6.10 -7.42 8.10
N GLU A 20 -6.14 -8.72 7.77
CA GLU A 20 -5.37 -9.75 8.49
C GLU A 20 -3.86 -9.52 8.35
N ALA A 21 -3.38 -9.26 7.13
CA ALA A 21 -1.98 -8.94 6.88
C ALA A 21 -1.54 -7.65 7.58
N LEU A 22 -2.42 -6.65 7.64
CA LEU A 22 -2.15 -5.39 8.35
C LEU A 22 -2.07 -5.62 9.86
N GLU A 23 -2.97 -6.40 10.43
CA GLU A 23 -2.96 -6.77 11.84
C GLU A 23 -1.67 -7.52 12.19
N GLN A 24 -1.30 -8.53 11.40
CA GLN A 24 -0.05 -9.26 11.57
C GLN A 24 1.15 -8.32 11.54
N TYR A 25 1.21 -7.39 10.56
CA TYR A 25 2.26 -6.39 10.52
C TYR A 25 2.31 -5.53 11.78
N LEU A 26 1.17 -5.04 12.26
CA LEU A 26 1.07 -4.18 13.43
C LEU A 26 1.50 -4.87 14.73
N VAL A 27 1.20 -6.16 14.86
CA VAL A 27 1.48 -6.94 16.07
C VAL A 27 2.88 -7.55 16.05
N GLU A 28 3.31 -8.10 14.91
CA GLU A 28 4.53 -8.94 14.87
C GLU A 28 5.75 -8.20 14.32
N VAL A 29 5.56 -7.27 13.39
CA VAL A 29 6.65 -6.66 12.60
C VAL A 29 6.92 -5.23 13.05
N ARG A 30 5.88 -4.39 13.13
CA ARG A 30 6.01 -2.97 13.45
C ARG A 30 6.69 -2.69 14.80
N PRO A 31 6.45 -3.45 15.88
CA PRO A 31 7.14 -3.25 17.16
C PRO A 31 8.66 -3.45 17.06
N ARG A 32 9.14 -4.26 16.11
CA ARG A 32 10.58 -4.54 15.93
C ARG A 32 11.38 -3.31 15.47
N TYR A 33 10.72 -2.27 14.98
CA TYR A 33 11.37 -1.00 14.60
C TYR A 33 11.67 -0.09 15.81
N GLY A 34 11.21 -0.41 17.01
CA GLY A 34 11.47 0.39 18.22
C GLY A 34 10.88 1.80 18.21
N ALA A 35 9.99 2.11 17.26
CA ALA A 35 9.46 3.46 17.02
C ALA A 35 7.95 3.54 17.31
N ALA A 36 7.54 3.08 18.50
CA ALA A 36 6.13 2.98 18.89
C ALA A 36 5.37 4.31 18.77
N ALA A 37 6.03 5.43 19.13
CA ALA A 37 5.45 6.78 19.07
C ALA A 37 5.46 7.41 17.66
N HIS A 38 6.12 6.78 16.66
CA HIS A 38 6.19 7.37 15.32
C HIS A 38 4.83 7.23 14.61
N PRO A 39 4.24 8.31 14.06
CA PRO A 39 2.89 8.30 13.48
C PRO A 39 2.79 7.66 12.09
N ALA A 40 3.86 7.06 11.58
CA ALA A 40 3.87 6.44 10.25
C ALA A 40 3.55 4.96 10.38
N LEU A 41 2.63 4.48 9.55
CA LEU A 41 2.32 3.05 9.51
C LEU A 41 3.55 2.26 9.06
N TRP A 42 4.12 2.66 7.92
CA TRP A 42 5.29 2.02 7.31
C TRP A 42 6.58 2.76 7.66
N LEU A 43 7.51 2.01 8.23
CA LEU A 43 8.79 2.52 8.70
C LEU A 43 9.96 1.92 7.92
N THR A 44 11.02 2.70 7.82
CA THR A 44 12.36 2.26 7.43
C THR A 44 13.05 1.63 8.64
N GLU A 45 14.07 0.82 8.43
CA GLU A 45 14.89 0.23 9.49
C GLU A 45 15.54 1.29 10.41
N ARG A 46 15.68 2.52 9.92
CA ARG A 46 16.19 3.67 10.68
C ARG A 46 15.10 4.42 11.46
N GLY A 47 13.88 3.89 11.52
CA GLY A 47 12.75 4.45 12.27
C GLY A 47 12.03 5.63 11.61
N GLY A 48 12.44 6.05 10.40
CA GLY A 48 11.75 7.09 9.61
C GLY A 48 10.64 6.52 8.73
N ARG A 49 9.76 7.37 8.19
CA ARG A 49 8.73 6.98 7.21
C ARG A 49 9.36 6.54 5.88
N ILE A 50 8.83 5.50 5.25
CA ILE A 50 9.24 5.13 3.88
C ILE A 50 8.90 6.22 2.87
N SER A 51 9.75 6.39 1.86
CA SER A 51 9.50 7.27 0.71
C SER A 51 8.81 6.53 -0.44
N THR A 52 8.22 7.27 -1.38
CA THR A 52 7.67 6.70 -2.62
C THR A 52 8.73 5.95 -3.42
N ARG A 53 9.94 6.51 -3.52
CA ARG A 53 11.07 5.84 -4.19
C ARG A 53 11.37 4.47 -3.60
N GLN A 54 11.35 4.33 -2.27
CA GLN A 54 11.58 3.04 -1.63
C GLN A 54 10.47 2.02 -1.93
N VAL A 55 9.22 2.48 -2.11
CA VAL A 55 8.12 1.62 -2.55
C VAL A 55 8.40 1.12 -3.96
N ASP A 56 8.81 2.00 -4.88
CA ASP A 56 9.15 1.64 -6.25
C ASP A 56 10.32 0.65 -6.31
N ASP A 57 11.40 0.91 -5.57
CA ASP A 57 12.58 0.05 -5.48
C ASP A 57 12.20 -1.35 -4.93
N ARG A 58 11.37 -1.40 -3.89
CA ARG A 58 10.90 -2.66 -3.28
C ARG A 58 9.99 -3.42 -4.23
N PHE A 59 9.11 -2.72 -4.96
CA PHE A 59 8.27 -3.34 -5.97
C PHE A 59 9.11 -3.92 -7.12
N ALA A 60 10.11 -3.18 -7.62
CA ALA A 60 11.02 -3.66 -8.66
C ALA A 60 11.78 -4.92 -8.24
N LEU A 61 12.21 -4.99 -6.97
CA LEU A 61 12.80 -6.20 -6.39
C LEU A 61 11.83 -7.38 -6.45
N TRP A 62 10.61 -7.24 -5.91
CA TRP A 62 9.63 -8.34 -5.89
C TRP A 62 9.17 -8.78 -7.26
N ARG A 63 8.98 -7.82 -8.18
CA ARG A 63 8.68 -8.08 -9.58
C ARG A 63 9.76 -8.95 -10.23
N THR A 64 11.03 -8.62 -10.00
CA THR A 64 12.18 -9.39 -10.51
C THR A 64 12.19 -10.79 -9.90
N THR A 65 12.03 -10.91 -8.58
CA THR A 65 11.96 -12.19 -7.88
C THR A 65 10.80 -13.07 -8.37
N ALA A 66 9.67 -12.47 -8.74
CA ALA A 66 8.51 -13.16 -9.28
C ALA A 66 8.62 -13.47 -10.79
N GLY A 67 9.71 -13.10 -11.46
CA GLY A 67 9.89 -13.31 -12.90
C GLY A 67 8.94 -12.47 -13.77
N LEU A 68 8.45 -11.35 -13.26
CA LEU A 68 7.49 -10.49 -13.95
C LEU A 68 8.18 -9.46 -14.88
N PRO A 69 7.50 -9.00 -15.94
CA PRO A 69 8.06 -8.05 -16.91
C PRO A 69 8.52 -6.72 -16.28
N CYS A 70 9.61 -6.14 -16.80
CA CYS A 70 10.28 -4.98 -16.20
C CYS A 70 9.55 -3.64 -16.43
N GLU A 71 8.55 -3.62 -17.30
CA GLU A 71 7.64 -2.50 -17.53
C GLU A 71 6.56 -2.38 -16.45
N LEU A 72 6.32 -3.43 -15.65
CA LEU A 72 5.37 -3.35 -14.55
C LEU A 72 5.88 -2.41 -13.47
N SER A 73 4.99 -1.55 -12.99
CA SER A 73 5.22 -0.58 -11.92
C SER A 73 4.14 -0.67 -10.84
N VAL A 74 4.34 0.03 -9.73
CA VAL A 74 3.31 0.20 -8.69
C VAL A 74 2.02 0.79 -9.28
N HIS A 75 2.12 1.64 -10.31
CA HIS A 75 0.96 2.18 -11.01
C HIS A 75 0.21 1.10 -11.80
N SER A 76 0.92 0.17 -12.44
CA SER A 76 0.32 -0.99 -13.12
C SER A 76 -0.44 -1.87 -12.14
N LEU A 77 0.11 -2.09 -10.94
CA LEU A 77 -0.56 -2.83 -9.87
C LEU A 77 -1.85 -2.14 -9.43
N ARG A 78 -1.86 -0.81 -9.31
CA ARG A 78 -3.07 -0.03 -8.99
C ARG A 78 -4.15 -0.22 -10.05
N HIS A 79 -3.80 -0.14 -11.34
CA HIS A 79 -4.76 -0.36 -12.43
C HIS A 79 -5.34 -1.77 -12.40
N SER A 80 -4.49 -2.79 -12.23
CA SER A 80 -4.94 -4.18 -12.10
C SER A 80 -5.88 -4.36 -10.92
N HIS A 81 -5.62 -3.71 -9.77
CA HIS A 81 -6.52 -3.74 -8.62
C HIS A 81 -7.90 -3.14 -8.95
N VAL A 82 -7.93 -1.97 -9.60
CA VAL A 82 -9.18 -1.33 -10.02
C VAL A 82 -9.96 -2.22 -10.99
N SER A 83 -9.31 -2.75 -12.02
CA SER A 83 -9.93 -3.70 -12.95
C SER A 83 -10.49 -4.91 -12.23
N HIS A 84 -9.74 -5.51 -11.30
CA HIS A 84 -10.19 -6.67 -10.53
C HIS A 84 -11.44 -6.37 -9.69
N LEU A 85 -11.50 -5.20 -9.05
CA LEU A 85 -12.69 -4.81 -8.29
C LEU A 85 -13.92 -4.64 -9.18
N ILE A 86 -13.76 -4.01 -10.34
CA ILE A 86 -14.86 -3.85 -11.30
C ILE A 86 -15.33 -5.22 -11.82
N GLU A 87 -14.39 -6.09 -12.21
CA GLU A 87 -14.68 -7.44 -12.71
C GLU A 87 -15.34 -8.34 -11.65
N THR A 88 -15.04 -8.12 -10.36
CA THR A 88 -15.66 -8.85 -9.24
C THR A 88 -16.96 -8.23 -8.75
N GLY A 89 -17.47 -7.18 -9.42
CA GLY A 89 -18.79 -6.61 -9.17
C GLY A 89 -18.83 -5.51 -8.11
N VAL A 90 -17.69 -4.95 -7.72
CA VAL A 90 -17.65 -3.75 -6.86
C VAL A 90 -18.18 -2.55 -7.65
N ASP A 91 -19.04 -1.75 -7.02
CA ASP A 91 -19.63 -0.56 -7.63
C ASP A 91 -18.54 0.38 -8.20
N PRO A 92 -18.56 0.72 -9.50
CA PRO A 92 -17.60 1.66 -10.09
C PRO A 92 -17.54 3.02 -9.38
N LEU A 93 -18.66 3.52 -8.83
CA LEU A 93 -18.68 4.76 -8.06
C LEU A 93 -17.88 4.68 -6.76
N PHE A 94 -17.69 3.45 -6.23
CA PHE A 94 -16.86 3.20 -5.08
C PHE A 94 -15.36 3.16 -5.42
N VAL A 95 -15.00 2.74 -6.65
CA VAL A 95 -13.61 2.55 -7.09
C VAL A 95 -12.96 3.84 -7.64
N GLN A 96 -13.75 4.88 -7.93
CA GLN A 96 -13.33 6.18 -8.50
C GLN A 96 -12.46 7.05 -7.60
#